data_AF-A0A1M6CII2-F1
#
_entry.id   AF-A0A1M6CII2-F1
#
_cell.length_a   1.000
_cell.length_b   1.000
_cell.length_c   1.000
_cell.angle_alpha   90.00
_cell.angle_beta   90.00
_cell.angle_gamma   90.00
#
_symmetry.space_group_name_H-M   'P 1'
#
loop_
_entity.id
_entity.type
_entity.pdbx_description
1 polymer ?
#
loop_
_entity_poly.entity_id
_entity_poly.type
_entity_poly.pdbx_seq_one_letter_code
_entity_poly.pdbx_strand_id
1 'polypeptide(L)'
;MLDFQQRQQGDNNMKMWIPCSTEEDPFYAMLNALVRIAKSSKSECCPLCNEGQLKFYYHEFPVKVKPVNRGGTLWVWCSSCMRWNHTSGITVHEADKLQRLDNEKVVQEERRHNLIEYLEGQWLAGKIGELSN
;
A
#
# COMPACT_ATOMS: atom_id res chain seq x y z
N MET A 1 -23.89 -44.63 -12.49
CA MET A 1 -23.17 -43.69 -13.38
C MET A 1 -23.34 -42.31 -12.77
N LEU A 2 -22.22 -41.60 -12.63
CA LEU A 2 -22.01 -40.35 -11.90
C LEU A 2 -22.76 -39.16 -12.51
N ASP A 3 -23.09 -38.18 -11.66
CA ASP A 3 -23.00 -36.71 -11.88
C ASP A 3 -23.60 -36.06 -10.61
N PHE A 4 -22.88 -35.51 -9.61
CA PHE A 4 -21.67 -34.68 -9.60
C PHE A 4 -21.79 -33.36 -10.38
N GLN A 5 -22.85 -32.59 -10.10
CA GLN A 5 -22.83 -31.13 -10.29
C GLN A 5 -23.23 -30.47 -8.96
N GLN A 6 -22.27 -30.37 -8.04
CA GLN A 6 -21.48 -29.15 -7.77
C GLN A 6 -22.35 -27.92 -7.44
N ARG A 7 -22.39 -27.68 -6.12
CA ARG A 7 -22.76 -26.43 -5.48
C ARG A 7 -21.96 -25.29 -6.09
N GLN A 8 -22.63 -24.28 -6.62
CA GLN A 8 -22.07 -22.92 -6.67
C GLN A 8 -22.70 -22.13 -5.52
N GLN A 9 -22.14 -22.30 -4.33
CA GLN A 9 -22.24 -21.25 -3.31
C GLN A 9 -21.31 -20.14 -3.80
N GLY A 10 -21.91 -19.06 -4.29
CA GLY A 10 -21.20 -17.82 -4.53
C GLY A 10 -20.75 -17.25 -3.20
N ASP A 11 -19.53 -17.55 -2.80
CA ASP A 11 -18.82 -16.77 -1.80
C ASP A 11 -18.58 -15.37 -2.39
N ASN A 12 -19.52 -14.46 -2.13
CA ASN A 12 -19.27 -13.03 -2.15
C ASN A 12 -18.34 -12.70 -0.97
N ASN A 13 -17.10 -13.17 -1.07
CA ASN A 13 -16.04 -12.86 -0.14
C ASN A 13 -15.65 -11.41 -0.42
N MET A 14 -16.28 -10.46 0.28
CA MET A 14 -15.86 -9.06 0.28
C MET A 14 -14.38 -9.04 0.66
N LYS A 15 -13.51 -8.78 -0.32
CA LYS A 15 -12.06 -8.70 -0.11
C LYS A 15 -11.78 -7.51 0.81
N MET A 16 -11.62 -7.77 2.09
CA MET A 16 -11.32 -6.75 3.10
C MET A 16 -9.80 -6.59 3.23
N TRP A 17 -9.33 -5.34 3.23
CA TRP A 17 -7.92 -5.02 3.47
C TRP A 17 -7.57 -5.19 4.96
N ILE A 18 -6.55 -5.99 5.24
CA ILE A 18 -6.14 -6.34 6.60
C ILE A 18 -4.82 -5.61 6.93
N PRO A 19 -4.77 -4.74 7.95
CA PRO A 19 -3.50 -4.15 8.40
C PRO A 19 -2.61 -5.24 9.00
N CYS A 20 -1.30 -5.16 8.77
CA CYS A 20 -0.35 -5.99 9.50
C CYS A 20 -0.27 -5.49 10.94
N SER A 21 -0.62 -6.32 11.91
CA SER A 21 -0.62 -5.98 13.35
C SER A 21 0.80 -6.00 13.92
N THR A 22 1.10 -5.07 14.82
CA THR A 22 2.45 -4.86 15.40
C THR A 22 3.00 -6.03 16.20
N GLU A 23 2.19 -7.04 16.51
CA GLU A 23 2.53 -8.17 17.36
C GLU A 23 2.85 -9.46 16.57
N GLU A 24 2.79 -9.41 15.23
CA GLU A 24 2.99 -10.60 14.39
C GLU A 24 4.22 -10.44 13.47
N ASP A 25 4.91 -11.55 13.18
CA ASP A 25 6.01 -11.61 12.19
C ASP A 25 5.71 -10.93 10.83
N PRO A 26 4.47 -11.00 10.29
CA PRO A 26 4.08 -10.25 9.10
C PRO A 26 4.31 -8.73 9.14
N PHE A 27 4.25 -8.11 10.32
CA PHE A 27 4.47 -6.67 10.45
C PHE A 27 5.92 -6.29 10.19
N TYR A 28 6.87 -6.99 10.82
CA TYR A 28 8.30 -6.72 10.62
C TYR A 28 8.75 -7.02 9.19
N ALA A 29 8.21 -8.08 8.59
CA ALA A 29 8.47 -8.41 7.19
C ALA A 29 8.02 -7.27 6.24
N MET A 30 6.80 -6.76 6.42
CA MET A 30 6.28 -5.63 5.64
C MET A 30 7.00 -4.31 5.93
N LEU A 31 7.41 -4.07 7.17
CA LEU A 31 8.17 -2.87 7.53
C LEU A 31 9.56 -2.87 6.88
N ASN A 32 10.25 -4.02 6.90
CA ASN A 32 11.54 -4.19 6.22
C ASN A 32 11.39 -3.96 4.71
N ALA A 33 10.31 -4.45 4.11
CA ALA A 33 9.99 -4.21 2.71
C ALA A 33 9.80 -2.73 2.40
N LEU A 34 9.01 -2.05 3.24
CA LEU A 34 8.79 -0.62 3.15
C LEU A 34 10.10 0.17 3.19
N VAL A 35 11.03 -0.17 4.09
CA VAL A 35 12.34 0.51 4.18
C VAL A 35 13.16 0.31 2.90
N ARG A 36 13.12 -0.87 2.28
CA ARG A 36 13.79 -1.11 1.00
C ARG A 36 13.16 -0.31 -0.12
N ILE A 37 11.83 -0.31 -0.22
CA ILE A 37 11.07 0.50 -1.19
C ILE A 37 11.41 1.98 -1.01
N ALA A 38 11.47 2.48 0.23
CA ALA A 38 11.82 3.88 0.48
C ALA A 38 13.22 4.26 -0.03
N LYS A 39 14.17 3.30 -0.04
CA LYS A 39 15.54 3.53 -0.53
C LYS A 39 15.67 3.40 -2.04
N SER A 40 14.92 2.50 -2.67
CA SER A 40 15.05 2.18 -4.09
C SER A 40 14.00 2.84 -4.98
N SER A 41 12.87 3.25 -4.41
CA SER A 41 11.64 3.67 -5.11
C SER A 41 11.17 2.64 -6.13
N LYS A 42 11.40 1.36 -5.83
CA LYS A 42 10.99 0.21 -6.64
C LYS A 42 10.21 -0.76 -5.80
N SER A 43 9.18 -1.36 -6.38
CA SER A 43 8.47 -2.44 -5.71
C SER A 43 9.27 -3.74 -5.73
N GLU A 44 8.86 -4.65 -4.87
CA GLU A 44 9.42 -5.98 -4.69
C GLU A 44 8.31 -6.99 -4.41
N CYS A 45 8.65 -8.28 -4.36
CA CYS A 45 7.68 -9.32 -4.00
C CYS A 45 7.17 -9.15 -2.56
N CYS A 46 5.89 -9.45 -2.35
CA CYS A 46 5.29 -9.43 -1.03
C CYS A 46 5.93 -10.50 -0.14
N PRO A 47 6.53 -10.14 1.00
CA PRO A 47 7.21 -11.10 1.85
C PRO A 47 6.26 -12.02 2.63
N LEU A 48 4.94 -11.79 2.54
CA LEU A 48 3.93 -12.57 3.26
C LEU A 48 3.39 -13.73 2.43
N CYS A 49 3.02 -13.46 1.18
CA CYS A 49 2.50 -14.50 0.29
C CYS A 49 3.49 -14.97 -0.75
N ASN A 50 4.57 -14.22 -1.02
CA ASN A 50 5.54 -14.48 -2.09
C ASN A 50 4.94 -14.58 -3.51
N GLU A 51 3.66 -14.25 -3.68
CA GLU A 51 2.95 -14.34 -4.96
C GLU A 51 2.75 -12.97 -5.61
N GLY A 52 2.36 -11.96 -4.81
CA GLY A 52 2.03 -10.63 -5.32
C GLY A 52 3.23 -9.69 -5.28
N GLN A 53 3.29 -8.75 -6.23
CA GLN A 53 4.15 -7.58 -6.13
C GLN A 53 3.54 -6.60 -5.11
N LEU A 54 4.39 -5.98 -4.30
CA LEU A 54 3.96 -4.90 -3.43
C LEU A 54 3.55 -3.69 -4.28
N LYS A 55 2.73 -2.85 -3.70
CA LYS A 55 2.39 -1.53 -4.24
C LYS A 55 2.68 -0.53 -3.16
N PHE A 56 3.02 0.69 -3.55
CA PHE A 56 3.37 1.70 -2.57
C PHE A 56 2.91 3.09 -2.99
N TYR A 57 2.71 3.94 -2.01
CA TYR A 57 2.37 5.34 -2.21
C TYR A 57 3.06 6.16 -1.14
N TYR A 58 3.77 7.20 -1.55
CA TYR A 58 4.40 8.14 -0.63
C TYR A 58 3.61 9.45 -0.62
N HIS A 59 3.19 9.89 0.56
CA HIS A 59 2.55 11.18 0.75
C HIS A 59 3.39 12.08 1.63
N GLU A 60 3.81 13.20 1.05
CA GLU A 60 4.51 14.25 1.78
C GLU A 60 3.50 15.26 2.32
N PHE A 61 3.33 15.31 3.65
CA PHE A 61 2.46 16.29 4.26
C PHE A 61 3.15 17.67 4.30
N PRO A 62 2.55 18.73 3.73
CA PRO A 62 3.15 20.05 3.72
C PRO A 62 3.25 20.59 5.15
N VAL A 63 4.48 20.64 5.68
CA VAL A 63 4.74 21.19 7.02
C VAL A 63 4.63 22.72 6.93
N LYS A 64 3.58 23.30 7.51
CA LYS A 64 3.42 24.77 7.59
C LYS A 64 4.44 25.47 8.51
N VAL A 65 5.37 24.75 9.13
CA VAL A 65 6.33 25.32 10.09
C VAL A 65 7.71 24.65 9.96
N LYS A 66 8.73 25.41 9.54
CA LYS A 66 10.16 25.00 9.48
C LYS A 66 10.77 24.87 10.90
N PRO A 67 11.93 24.20 11.10
CA PRO A 67 12.72 23.36 10.19
C PRO A 67 12.96 21.98 10.83
N VAL A 68 12.08 21.02 10.58
CA VAL A 68 12.41 19.63 10.81
C VAL A 68 11.93 18.89 9.59
N ASN A 69 12.83 18.25 8.86
CA ASN A 69 12.53 17.31 7.79
C ASN A 69 11.74 16.13 8.38
N ARG A 70 10.49 16.36 8.78
CA ARG A 70 9.57 15.30 9.13
C ARG A 70 9.11 14.77 7.78
N GLY A 71 9.70 13.64 7.37
CA GLY A 71 9.39 12.99 6.11
C GLY A 71 7.90 12.67 5.98
N GLY A 72 7.52 12.12 4.83
CA GLY A 72 6.13 11.74 4.57
C GLY A 72 5.72 10.44 5.25
N THR A 73 4.53 9.99 4.87
CA THR A 73 4.06 8.65 5.16
C THR A 73 4.17 7.80 3.90
N LEU A 74 4.71 6.60 4.04
CA LEU A 74 4.78 5.61 2.97
C LEU A 74 3.79 4.50 3.31
N TRP A 75 2.84 4.24 2.43
CA TRP A 75 1.93 3.09 2.50
C TRP A 75 2.45 2.01 1.57
N VAL A 76 2.32 0.76 2.00
CA VAL A 76 2.66 -0.43 1.21
C VAL A 76 1.54 -1.45 1.34
N TRP A 77 1.11 -2.05 0.24
CA TRP A 77 0.03 -3.04 0.23
C TRP A 77 0.24 -4.13 -0.82
N CYS A 78 -0.44 -5.26 -0.65
CA CYS A 78 -0.43 -6.38 -1.59
C CYS A 78 -1.85 -6.89 -1.88
N SER A 79 -2.29 -6.81 -3.14
CA SER A 79 -3.64 -7.25 -3.55
C SER A 79 -3.81 -8.77 -3.58
N SER A 80 -2.73 -9.55 -3.58
CA SER A 80 -2.82 -11.01 -3.56
C SER A 80 -3.24 -11.53 -2.18
N CYS A 81 -2.65 -10.99 -1.11
CA CYS A 81 -2.96 -11.40 0.26
C CYS A 81 -3.80 -10.37 1.03
N MET A 82 -4.23 -9.30 0.37
CA MET A 82 -5.05 -8.21 0.92
C MET A 82 -4.46 -7.57 2.19
N ARG A 83 -3.13 -7.58 2.32
CA ARG A 83 -2.44 -7.01 3.50
C ARG A 83 -1.80 -5.67 3.19
N TRP A 84 -1.75 -4.80 4.19
CA TRP A 84 -1.11 -3.49 4.08
C TRP A 84 -0.40 -3.07 5.36
N ASN A 85 0.53 -2.12 5.23
CA ASN A 85 1.19 -1.45 6.33
C ASN A 85 1.58 -0.02 5.92
N HIS A 86 1.94 0.82 6.88
CA HIS A 86 2.47 2.16 6.61
C HIS A 86 3.52 2.57 7.64
N THR A 87 4.36 3.53 7.28
CA THR A 87 5.26 4.19 8.23
C THR A 87 5.30 5.68 7.96
N SER A 88 5.37 6.47 9.04
CA SER A 88 5.41 7.93 8.99
C SER A 88 6.80 8.45 9.37
N GLY A 89 7.13 9.66 8.93
CA GLY A 89 8.43 10.27 9.22
C GLY A 89 9.57 9.65 8.43
N ILE A 90 9.27 8.98 7.32
CA ILE A 90 10.26 8.41 6.41
C ILE A 90 10.52 9.35 5.25
N THR A 91 11.78 9.46 4.85
CA THR A 91 12.15 10.12 3.59
C THR A 91 12.32 9.06 2.52
N VAL A 92 11.67 9.26 1.38
CA VAL A 92 11.79 8.37 0.22
C VAL A 92 12.82 8.95 -0.76
N HIS A 93 13.70 8.10 -1.27
CA HIS A 93 14.68 8.47 -2.30
C HIS A 93 13.95 8.83 -3.59
N GLU A 94 14.33 9.91 -4.27
CA GLU A 94 13.63 10.38 -5.48
C GLU A 94 12.12 10.61 -5.30
N ALA A 95 11.70 11.03 -4.10
CA ALA A 95 10.30 11.33 -3.80
C ALA A 95 9.69 12.43 -4.71
N ASP A 96 10.53 13.28 -5.29
CA ASP A 96 10.16 14.29 -6.28
C ASP A 96 9.72 13.68 -7.62
N LYS A 97 10.18 12.47 -7.94
CA LYS A 97 9.78 11.76 -9.15
C LYS A 97 8.45 11.01 -9.00
N LEU A 98 8.06 10.69 -7.76
CA LEU A 98 6.83 9.96 -7.49
C LEU A 98 5.59 10.79 -7.82
N GLN A 99 4.60 10.15 -8.44
CA GLN A 99 3.30 10.76 -8.70
C GLN A 99 2.58 11.08 -7.39
N ARG A 100 1.97 12.27 -7.31
CA ARG A 100 1.29 12.79 -6.11
C ARG A 100 -0.21 12.84 -6.34
N LEU A 101 -0.98 12.34 -5.38
CA LEU A 101 -2.43 12.52 -5.36
C LEU A 101 -2.80 13.83 -4.66
N ASP A 102 -4.04 14.27 -4.86
CA ASP A 102 -4.60 15.40 -4.13
C ASP A 102 -4.63 15.15 -2.61
N ASN A 103 -4.11 16.10 -1.84
CA ASN A 103 -3.97 15.97 -0.39
C ASN A 103 -5.32 15.91 0.32
N GLU A 104 -6.30 16.72 -0.09
CA GLU A 104 -7.62 16.76 0.54
C GLU A 104 -8.32 15.42 0.36
N LYS A 105 -8.18 14.82 -0.83
CA LYS A 105 -8.75 13.52 -1.14
C LYS A 105 -8.11 12.38 -0.34
N VAL A 106 -6.78 12.35 -0.22
CA VAL A 106 -6.08 11.34 0.60
C VAL A 106 -6.52 11.41 2.05
N VAL A 107 -6.55 12.62 2.64
CA VAL A 107 -6.99 12.83 4.02
C VAL A 107 -8.47 12.44 4.22
N GLN A 108 -9.32 12.72 3.24
CA GLN A 108 -10.73 12.33 3.28
C GLN A 108 -10.90 10.81 3.31
N GLU A 109 -10.17 10.07 2.47
CA GLU A 109 -10.29 8.61 2.40
C GLU A 109 -9.61 7.90 3.59
N GLU A 110 -8.55 8.48 4.15
CA GLU A 110 -7.94 8.01 5.41
C GLU A 110 -8.95 8.06 6.57
N ARG A 111 -9.69 9.18 6.72
CA ARG A 111 -10.74 9.32 7.74
C ARG A 111 -11.91 8.37 7.56
N ARG A 112 -12.12 7.86 6.35
CA ARG A 112 -13.17 6.89 6.02
C ARG A 112 -12.74 5.44 6.20
N HIS A 113 -11.49 5.19 6.61
CA HIS A 113 -10.88 3.86 6.68
C HIS A 113 -10.84 3.09 5.34
N ASN A 114 -10.96 3.80 4.21
CA ASN A 114 -10.99 3.21 2.86
C ASN A 114 -9.75 3.56 2.04
N LEU A 115 -8.71 4.11 2.67
CA LEU A 115 -7.54 4.64 1.96
C LEU A 115 -6.86 3.60 1.07
N ILE A 116 -6.65 2.37 1.55
CA ILE A 116 -5.95 1.34 0.76
C ILE A 116 -6.76 0.92 -0.47
N GLU A 117 -8.09 0.83 -0.36
CA GLU A 117 -8.95 0.55 -1.51
C GLU A 117 -8.91 1.70 -2.53
N TYR A 118 -8.90 2.95 -2.05
CA TYR A 118 -8.73 4.11 -2.91
C TYR A 118 -7.37 4.11 -3.63
N LEU A 119 -6.27 3.85 -2.90
CA LEU A 119 -4.92 3.78 -3.46
C LEU A 119 -4.80 2.65 -4.47
N GLU A 120 -5.39 1.48 -4.20
CA GLU A 120 -5.46 0.39 -5.15
C GLU A 120 -6.15 0.81 -6.45
N GLY A 121 -7.29 1.50 -6.35
CA GLY A 121 -7.99 2.05 -7.51
C GLY A 121 -7.13 3.06 -8.29
N GLN A 122 -6.38 3.93 -7.61
CA GLN A 122 -5.47 4.87 -8.28
C GLN A 122 -4.30 4.16 -8.97
N TRP A 123 -3.75 3.11 -8.35
CA TRP A 123 -2.67 2.30 -8.93
C TRP A 123 -3.15 1.57 -10.19
N LEU A 124 -4.30 0.90 -10.12
CA LEU A 124 -4.89 0.21 -11.29
C LEU A 124 -5.24 1.16 -12.42
N ALA A 125 -5.56 2.43 -12.10
CA ALA A 125 -5.78 3.48 -13.09
C ALA A 125 -4.48 4.12 -13.63
N GLY A 126 -3.30 3.68 -13.17
CA GLY A 126 -2.00 4.24 -13.59
C GLY A 126 -1.76 5.68 -13.15
N LYS A 127 -2.48 6.16 -12.11
CA LYS A 127 -2.35 7.52 -11.57
C LYS A 127 -1.28 7.65 -10.48
N ILE A 128 -0.94 6.52 -9.88
CA ILE A 128 0.22 6.32 -9.02
C ILE A 128 0.86 5.00 -9.45
N GLY A 129 2.14 4.82 -9.18
CA GLY A 129 2.85 3.63 -9.65
C GLY A 129 4.35 3.79 -9.59
N GLU A 130 5.05 2.74 -10.02
CA GLU A 130 6.48 2.81 -10.23
C GLU A 130 6.84 3.87 -11.27
N LEU A 131 8.02 4.47 -11.10
CA LEU A 131 8.61 5.34 -12.12
C LEU A 131 8.78 4.51 -13.38
N SER A 132 8.00 4.83 -14.41
CA SER A 132 8.23 4.29 -15.75
C SER A 132 9.59 4.81 -16.20
N ASN A 133 10.55 3.90 -16.41
CA ASN A 133 11.83 4.24 -17.06
C ASN A 133 11.59 4.81 -18.46
#